data_AF-A0A9P9U2S4-F1
#
_entry.id   AF-A0A9P9U2S4-F1
#
_cell.length_a   1.000
_cell.length_b   1.000
_cell.length_c   1.000
_cell.angle_alpha   90.00
_cell.angle_beta   90.00
_cell.angle_gamma   90.00
#
_symmetry.space_group_name_H-M   'P 1'
#
loop_
_entity.id
_entity.type
_entity.pdbx_description
1 polymer ?
#
loop_
_entity_poly.entity_id
_entity_poly.type
_entity_poly.pdbx_seq_one_letter_code
_entity_poly.pdbx_strand_id
1 'polypeptide(L)'
;MTSSMTMTQIYEDNIKSYAQDPNPQVAAVGAMGQTLLWGLWSKTSRDSLVSSIYWKVKSLVSYAGYGWSIDIDKARKELEEEIERAN
;
A
#
# COMPACT_ATOMS: atom_id res chain seq x y z
N MET A 1 24.73 14.76 7.60
CA MET A 1 23.45 15.34 7.14
C MET A 1 22.47 14.19 7.04
N THR A 2 21.55 14.05 8.00
CA THR A 2 20.45 13.09 7.91
C THR A 2 19.37 13.72 7.05
N SER A 3 19.20 13.22 5.82
CA SER A 3 18.04 13.58 4.99
C SER A 3 16.78 13.14 5.73
N SER A 4 15.93 14.08 6.15
CA SER A 4 14.61 13.77 6.69
C SER A 4 13.79 13.14 5.57
N MET A 5 13.32 11.91 5.78
CA MET A 5 12.41 11.25 4.83
C MET A 5 11.10 12.05 4.72
N THR A 6 10.57 12.18 3.51
CA THR A 6 9.23 12.73 3.30
C THR A 6 8.16 11.75 3.80
N MET A 7 6.96 12.26 4.12
CA MET A 7 5.86 11.39 4.54
C MET A 7 5.53 10.32 3.49
N THR A 8 5.58 10.69 2.20
CA THR A 8 5.42 9.75 1.09
C THR A 8 6.45 8.62 1.15
N GLN A 9 7.73 8.94 1.38
CA GLN A 9 8.79 7.92 1.50
C GLN A 9 8.54 6.97 2.68
N ILE A 10 8.08 7.49 3.82
CA ILE A 10 7.72 6.68 4.98
C ILE A 10 6.59 5.70 4.63
N TYR A 11 5.58 6.14 3.88
CA TYR A 11 4.48 5.29 3.45
C TYR A 11 4.94 4.19 2.49
N GLU A 12 5.78 4.53 1.51
CA GLU A 12 6.34 3.55 0.58
C GLU A 12 7.20 2.51 1.30
N ASP A 13 8.05 2.93 2.24
CA ASP A 13 8.92 2.02 2.98
C ASP A 13 8.13 1.14 3.95
N ASN A 14 7.06 1.64 4.55
CA ASN A 14 6.14 0.80 5.34
C ASN A 14 5.47 -0.27 4.49
N ILE A 15 4.96 0.09 3.30
CA ILE A 15 4.38 -0.88 2.36
C ILE A 15 5.41 -1.93 1.95
N LYS A 16 6.67 -1.51 1.73
CA LYS A 16 7.76 -2.46 1.44
C LYS A 16 8.04 -3.40 2.59
N SER A 17 8.07 -2.88 3.81
CA SER A 17 8.27 -3.65 5.04
C SER A 17 7.18 -4.71 5.23
N TYR A 18 5.91 -4.35 5.02
CA TYR A 18 4.81 -5.33 5.10
C TYR A 18 4.95 -6.47 4.09
N ALA A 19 5.48 -6.20 2.89
CA ALA A 19 5.69 -7.25 1.88
C ALA A 19 6.76 -8.27 2.29
N GLN A 20 7.60 -7.94 3.27
CA GLN A 20 8.66 -8.79 3.82
C GLN A 20 8.27 -9.41 5.17
N ASP A 21 7.03 -9.20 5.62
CA ASP A 21 6.55 -9.71 6.89
C ASP A 21 6.50 -11.25 6.89
N PRO A 22 6.88 -11.92 7.99
CA PRO A 22 6.81 -13.39 8.07
C PRO A 22 5.39 -13.95 7.99
N ASN A 23 4.34 -13.16 8.24
CA ASN A 23 2.96 -13.57 8.06
C ASN A 23 2.59 -13.52 6.55
N PRO A 24 2.26 -14.67 5.92
CA PRO A 24 1.94 -14.71 4.48
C PRO A 24 0.80 -13.79 4.06
N GLN A 25 -0.18 -13.55 4.93
CA GLN A 25 -1.31 -12.66 4.64
C GLN A 25 -0.87 -11.20 4.65
N VAL A 26 -0.03 -10.80 5.62
CA VAL A 26 0.56 -9.45 5.68
C VAL A 26 1.48 -9.22 4.48
N ALA A 27 2.34 -10.21 4.17
CA ALA A 27 3.21 -10.19 3.00
C ALA A 27 2.44 -10.01 1.69
N ALA A 28 1.33 -10.74 1.51
CA ALA A 28 0.49 -10.64 0.32
C ALA A 28 -0.15 -9.25 0.18
N VAL A 29 -0.64 -8.66 1.28
CA VAL A 29 -1.18 -7.30 1.31
C VAL A 29 -0.09 -6.27 0.99
N GLY A 30 1.11 -6.41 1.57
CA GLY A 30 2.25 -5.55 1.29
C GLY A 30 2.69 -5.63 -0.18
N ALA A 31 2.76 -6.83 -0.75
CA ALA A 31 3.11 -7.05 -2.16
C ALA A 31 2.07 -6.43 -3.12
N MET A 32 0.78 -6.52 -2.78
CA MET A 32 -0.29 -5.80 -3.50
C MET A 32 -0.03 -4.28 -3.46
N GLY A 33 0.23 -3.73 -2.27
CA GLY A 33 0.56 -2.31 -2.11
C GLY A 33 1.75 -1.88 -2.97
N GLN A 34 2.84 -2.65 -2.96
CA GLN A 34 4.01 -2.36 -3.80
C GLN A 34 3.65 -2.34 -5.29
N THR A 35 2.88 -3.31 -5.76
CA THR A 35 2.47 -3.38 -7.17
C THR A 35 1.71 -2.12 -7.59
N LEU A 36 0.81 -1.64 -6.73
CA LEU A 36 0.05 -0.41 -6.98
C LEU A 36 0.94 0.84 -6.96
N LEU A 37 1.89 0.92 -6.02
CA LEU A 37 2.87 2.02 -5.98
C LEU A 37 3.68 2.12 -7.28
N TRP A 38 4.11 1.00 -7.85
CA TRP A 38 4.80 0.96 -9.15
C TRP A 38 3.94 1.54 -10.27
N GLY A 39 2.62 1.32 -10.24
CA GLY A 39 1.68 1.90 -11.21
C GLY A 39 1.50 3.42 -11.10
N LEU A 40 1.93 4.05 -10.00
CA LEU A 40 1.77 5.49 -9.79
C LEU A 40 2.88 6.36 -10.40
N TRP A 41 3.92 5.76 -10.97
CA TRP A 41 5.16 6.49 -11.28
C TRP A 41 4.97 7.64 -12.28
N SER A 42 3.93 7.60 -13.11
CA SER A 42 3.59 8.65 -14.08
C SER A 42 2.40 9.54 -13.67
N LYS A 43 1.87 9.41 -12.45
CA LYS A 43 0.67 10.13 -11.99
C LYS A 43 1.02 11.46 -11.33
N THR A 44 0.31 12.53 -11.68
CA THR A 44 0.52 13.86 -11.07
C THR A 44 0.04 13.92 -9.62
N SER A 45 -0.97 13.12 -9.30
CA SER A 45 -1.59 12.92 -7.99
C SER A 45 -0.89 11.87 -7.11
N ARG A 46 0.36 11.49 -7.43
CA ARG A 46 1.11 10.40 -6.78
C ARG A 46 1.11 10.47 -5.25
N ASP A 47 1.44 11.60 -4.64
CA ASP A 47 1.56 11.68 -3.17
C ASP A 47 0.24 11.40 -2.44
N SER A 48 -0.88 11.86 -3.01
CA SER A 48 -2.22 11.56 -2.48
C SER A 48 -2.54 10.08 -2.63
N LEU A 49 -2.25 9.50 -3.80
CA LEU A 49 -2.49 8.08 -4.09
C LEU A 49 -1.62 7.16 -3.22
N VAL A 50 -0.35 7.50 -2.98
CA VAL A 50 0.53 6.77 -2.06
C VAL A 50 -0.08 6.75 -0.66
N SER A 51 -0.64 7.88 -0.21
CA SER A 51 -1.32 7.97 1.09
C SER A 51 -2.55 7.07 1.15
N SER A 52 -3.41 7.10 0.12
CA SER A 52 -4.59 6.21 0.02
C SER A 52 -4.21 4.74 0.06
N ILE A 53 -3.22 4.32 -0.76
CA ILE A 53 -2.71 2.95 -0.78
C ILE A 53 -2.19 2.55 0.60
N TYR A 54 -1.39 3.42 1.25
CA TYR A 54 -0.83 3.13 2.56
C TYR A 54 -1.92 2.90 3.62
N TRP A 55 -2.93 3.76 3.70
CA TRP A 55 -3.99 3.59 4.69
C TRP A 55 -4.80 2.31 4.47
N LYS A 56 -5.08 1.98 3.21
CA LYS A 56 -5.78 0.74 2.86
C LYS A 56 -4.94 -0.49 3.21
N VAL A 57 -3.67 -0.51 2.81
CA VAL A 57 -2.70 -1.58 3.12
C VAL A 57 -2.57 -1.74 4.64
N LYS A 58 -2.35 -0.66 5.39
CA LYS A 58 -2.21 -0.69 6.86
C LYS A 58 -3.45 -1.29 7.54
N SER A 59 -4.64 -0.94 7.07
CA SER A 59 -5.90 -1.49 7.58
C SER A 59 -5.98 -3.00 7.35
N LEU A 60 -5.68 -3.45 6.14
CA LEU A 60 -5.66 -4.88 5.78
C LEU A 60 -4.60 -5.67 6.53
N VAL A 61 -3.40 -5.11 6.72
CA VAL A 61 -2.35 -5.71 7.55
C VAL A 61 -2.80 -5.87 8.99
N SER A 62 -3.53 -4.88 9.52
CA SER A 62 -4.09 -4.97 10.86
C SER A 62 -5.10 -6.12 10.95
N TYR A 63 -6.03 -6.24 10.00
CA TYR A 63 -6.98 -7.37 9.93
C TYR A 63 -6.28 -8.73 9.82
N ALA A 64 -5.27 -8.85 8.97
CA ALA A 64 -4.45 -10.06 8.84
C ALA A 64 -3.73 -10.42 10.16
N GLY A 65 -3.23 -9.41 10.88
CA GLY A 65 -2.60 -9.58 12.19
C GLY A 65 -3.55 -10.07 13.27
N TYR A 66 -4.83 -9.69 13.21
CA TYR A 66 -5.88 -10.21 14.09
C TYR A 66 -6.45 -11.58 13.65
N GLY A 67 -5.93 -12.16 12.56
CA GLY A 67 -6.40 -13.45 12.03
C GLY A 67 -7.77 -13.38 11.35
N TRP A 68 -8.20 -12.19 10.93
CA TRP A 68 -9.46 -12.01 10.21
C TRP A 68 -9.26 -12.36 8.73
N SER A 69 -10.30 -12.91 8.11
CA SER A 69 -10.29 -13.14 6.67
C SER A 69 -10.23 -11.80 5.92
N ILE A 70 -9.23 -11.65 5.06
CA ILE A 70 -9.04 -10.49 4.19
C ILE A 70 -9.23 -10.89 2.73
N ASP A 71 -10.00 -10.09 2.00
CA ASP A 71 -10.18 -10.23 0.56
C ASP A 71 -9.23 -9.24 -0.16
N ILE A 72 -8.05 -9.75 -0.48
CA ILE A 72 -6.98 -8.96 -1.12
C ILE A 72 -7.38 -8.56 -2.54
N ASP A 73 -8.09 -9.42 -3.27
CA ASP A 73 -8.49 -9.15 -4.65
C ASP A 73 -9.54 -8.04 -4.72
N LYS A 74 -10.51 -8.03 -3.80
CA LYS A 74 -11.46 -6.93 -3.68
C LYS A 74 -10.74 -5.63 -3.31
N ALA A 75 -9.85 -5.66 -2.34
CA ALA A 75 -9.10 -4.47 -1.93
C ALA A 75 -8.22 -3.90 -3.05
N ARG A 76 -7.61 -4.77 -3.86
CA ARG A 76 -6.85 -4.38 -5.04
C ARG A 76 -7.73 -3.63 -6.03
N LYS A 77 -8.87 -4.20 -6.41
CA LYS A 77 -9.81 -3.58 -7.37
C LYS A 77 -10.27 -2.20 -6.92
N GLU A 78 -10.63 -2.05 -5.64
CA GLU A 78 -11.04 -0.76 -5.09
C GLU A 78 -9.94 0.32 -5.21
N LEU A 79 -8.68 -0.05 -4.98
CA LEU A 79 -7.55 0.86 -5.14
C LEU A 79 -7.22 1.13 -6.62
N GLU A 80 -7.28 0.13 -7.49
CA GLU A 80 -7.08 0.29 -8.93
C GLU A 80 -8.12 1.27 -9.50
N GLU A 81 -9.39 1.15 -9.13
CA GLU A 81 -10.44 2.09 -9.51
C GLU A 81 -10.15 3.53 -9.03
N GLU A 82 -9.62 3.71 -7.82
CA GLU A 82 -9.22 5.03 -7.31
C GLU A 82 -8.07 5.62 -8.13
N ILE A 83 -7.06 4.81 -8.46
CA ILE A 83 -5.90 5.20 -9.27
C ILE A 83 -6.30 5.52 -10.71
N GLU A 84 -7.26 4.80 -11.28
CA GLU A 84 -7.81 5.08 -12.61
C GLU A 84 -8.59 6.40 -12.64
N ARG A 85 -9.35 6.70 -11.58
CA ARG A 85 -10.09 7.98 -11.45
C ARG A 85 -9.16 9.18 -11.21
N ALA A 86 -8.01 8.94 -10.59
CA ALA A 86 -7.00 9.96 -10.35
C ALA A 86 -6.10 10.14 -11.58
N ASN A 87 -6.29 11.26 -12.30
CA ASN A 87 -5.34 11.72 -13.32
C ASN A 87 -4.14 12.45 -12.69
#